data_AF-A0A941BIP8-F1
#
_entry.id   AF-A0A941BIP8-F1
#
_cell.length_a   1.000
_cell.length_b   1.000
_cell.length_c   1.000
_cell.angle_alpha   90.00
_cell.angle_beta   90.00
_cell.angle_gamma   90.00
#
_symmetry.space_group_name_H-M   'P 1'
#
loop_
_entity.id
_entity.type
_entity.pdbx_description
1 polymer ?
#
loop_
_entity_poly.entity_id
_entity_poly.type
_entity_poly.pdbx_seq_one_letter_code
_entity_poly.pdbx_strand_id
1 'polypeptide(L)'
;MPARAPVPTDPAIQRCLEQLGQQLRERRQSLRIAAGSVAAAAQMSRQTLHRIEHGEPSVTMGAYLNALRALGLRLQVADDAPPAPLAASAVETLRVADYPQLQLLAWHRAGEVVTAEEALALYERNWRHVDRAALTPAERDLIHRLAQRHGQGALLV
;
A
#
# COMPACT_ATOMS: atom_id res chain seq x y z
N MET A 1 10.05 -21.71 -10.52
CA MET A 1 10.55 -21.45 -9.16
C MET A 1 9.57 -20.51 -8.48
N PRO A 2 9.16 -20.74 -7.23
CA PRO A 2 8.34 -19.78 -6.50
C PRO A 2 9.11 -18.46 -6.34
N ALA A 3 8.38 -17.34 -6.31
CA ALA A 3 8.98 -16.03 -6.07
C ALA A 3 9.67 -15.99 -4.69
N ARG A 4 10.75 -15.22 -4.58
CA ARG A 4 11.43 -15.00 -3.29
C ARG A 4 10.46 -14.30 -2.34
N ALA A 5 10.36 -14.81 -1.11
CA ALA A 5 9.51 -14.20 -0.10
C ALA A 5 9.91 -12.73 0.14
N PRO A 6 8.95 -11.79 0.24
CA PRO A 6 9.25 -10.40 0.55
C PRO A 6 9.92 -10.32 1.94
N VAL A 7 10.97 -9.53 2.04
CA VAL A 7 11.67 -9.29 3.31
C VAL A 7 10.87 -8.25 4.09
N PRO A 8 10.43 -8.52 5.32
CA PRO A 8 9.82 -7.51 6.16
C PRO A 8 10.80 -6.36 6.40
N THR A 9 10.45 -5.16 5.98
CA THR A 9 11.26 -3.95 6.20
C THR A 9 10.85 -3.20 7.47
N ASP A 10 9.63 -3.44 7.97
CA ASP A 10 9.11 -2.83 9.19
C ASP A 10 9.55 -3.62 10.45
N PRO A 11 10.28 -2.99 11.39
CA PRO A 11 10.66 -3.61 12.67
C PRO A 11 9.47 -4.10 13.52
N ALA A 12 8.27 -3.54 13.33
CA ALA A 12 7.07 -4.02 13.99
C ALA A 12 6.68 -5.43 13.49
N ILE A 13 6.80 -5.68 12.19
CA ILE A 13 6.52 -7.01 11.60
C ILE A 13 7.54 -8.03 12.12
N GLN A 14 8.81 -7.67 12.19
CA GLN A 14 9.86 -8.56 12.72
C GLN A 14 9.58 -8.94 14.18
N ARG A 15 9.23 -7.97 15.04
CA ARG A 15 8.85 -8.24 16.44
C ARG A 15 7.61 -9.13 16.56
N CYS A 16 6.60 -8.90 15.71
CA CYS A 16 5.39 -9.72 15.69
C CYS A 16 5.71 -11.19 15.35
N LEU A 17 6.60 -11.43 14.37
CA LEU A 17 7.04 -12.78 14.00
C LEU A 17 7.83 -13.45 15.13
N GLU A 18 8.75 -12.73 15.78
CA GLU A 18 9.52 -13.25 16.92
C GLU A 18 8.60 -13.61 18.10
N GLN A 19 7.61 -12.76 18.39
CA GLN A 19 6.59 -13.03 19.41
C GLN A 19 5.76 -14.27 19.07
N LEU A 20 5.32 -14.41 17.82
CA LEU A 20 4.60 -15.59 17.36
C LEU A 20 5.46 -16.86 17.54
N GLY A 21 6.71 -16.84 17.07
CA GLY A 21 7.64 -17.97 17.20
C GLY A 21 7.85 -18.38 18.67
N GLN A 22 8.04 -17.40 19.55
CA GLN A 22 8.18 -17.62 20.98
C GLN A 22 6.91 -18.24 21.60
N GLN A 23 5.71 -17.78 21.23
CA GLN A 23 4.45 -18.37 21.70
C GLN A 23 4.30 -19.84 21.26
N LEU A 24 4.70 -20.19 20.03
CA LEU A 24 4.70 -21.58 19.56
C LEU A 24 5.67 -22.44 20.39
N ARG A 25 6.87 -21.92 20.65
CA ARG A 25 7.89 -22.60 21.46
C ARG A 25 7.42 -22.82 22.89
N GLU A 26 6.85 -21.81 23.52
CA GLU A 26 6.29 -21.88 24.88
C GLU A 26 5.13 -22.87 24.95
N ARG A 27 4.22 -22.84 23.96
CA ARG A 27 3.13 -23.82 23.87
C ARG A 27 3.69 -25.24 23.80
N ARG A 28 4.68 -25.48 22.94
CA ARG A 28 5.32 -26.80 22.83
C ARG A 28 5.95 -27.24 24.16
N GLN A 29 6.67 -26.34 24.83
CA GLN A 29 7.31 -26.61 26.12
C GLN A 29 6.28 -26.90 27.22
N SER A 30 5.16 -26.18 27.25
CA SER A 30 4.07 -26.42 28.20
C SER A 30 3.45 -27.81 28.05
N LEU A 31 3.40 -28.32 26.81
CA LEU A 31 2.94 -29.68 26.49
C LEU A 31 4.04 -30.74 26.70
N ARG A 32 5.28 -30.32 27.01
CA ARG A 32 6.47 -31.19 27.16
C ARG A 32 6.77 -32.05 25.92
N ILE A 33 6.48 -31.53 24.73
CA ILE A 33 6.71 -32.25 23.47
C ILE A 33 8.09 -31.86 22.89
N ALA A 34 8.84 -32.85 22.42
CA ALA A 34 10.10 -32.62 21.72
C ALA A 34 9.85 -31.94 20.35
N ALA A 35 10.74 -31.02 19.96
CA ALA A 35 10.65 -30.32 18.68
C ALA A 35 10.55 -31.29 17.48
N GLY A 36 11.27 -32.43 17.52
CA GLY A 36 11.20 -33.44 16.47
C GLY A 36 9.80 -34.03 16.28
N SER A 37 9.07 -34.27 17.38
CA SER A 37 7.72 -34.83 17.34
C SER A 37 6.71 -33.84 16.75
N VAL A 38 6.82 -32.55 17.09
CA VAL A 38 5.98 -31.49 16.49
C VAL A 38 6.29 -31.33 15.00
N ALA A 39 7.58 -31.33 14.63
CA ALA A 39 7.99 -31.22 13.24
C ALA A 39 7.45 -32.39 12.40
N ALA A 40 7.52 -33.62 12.92
CA ALA A 40 6.96 -34.81 12.28
C ALA A 40 5.43 -34.70 12.12
N ALA A 41 4.71 -34.32 13.18
CA ALA A 41 3.26 -34.12 13.14
C ALA A 41 2.84 -33.00 12.16
N ALA A 42 3.68 -31.96 12.02
CA ALA A 42 3.47 -30.85 11.10
C ALA A 42 3.99 -31.12 9.67
N GLN A 43 4.47 -32.35 9.40
CA GLN A 43 5.02 -32.80 8.11
C GLN A 43 6.16 -31.91 7.60
N MET A 44 7.10 -31.53 8.47
CA MET A 44 8.24 -30.69 8.14
C MET A 44 9.53 -31.16 8.82
N SER A 45 10.67 -30.57 8.42
CA SER A 45 11.94 -30.84 9.08
C SER A 45 12.03 -30.16 10.45
N ARG A 46 12.83 -30.73 11.36
CA ARG A 46 13.16 -30.10 12.65
C ARG A 46 13.78 -28.70 12.47
N GLN A 47 14.55 -28.50 11.39
CA GLN A 47 15.16 -27.21 11.08
C GLN A 47 14.10 -26.17 10.70
N THR A 48 13.08 -26.55 9.92
CA THR A 48 11.95 -25.65 9.61
C THR A 48 11.19 -25.25 10.87
N LEU A 49 10.90 -26.20 11.77
CA LEU A 49 10.27 -25.87 13.05
C LEU A 49 11.14 -24.94 13.90
N HIS A 50 12.46 -25.16 13.95
CA HIS A 50 13.38 -24.27 14.66
C HIS A 50 13.29 -22.83 14.12
N ARG A 51 13.26 -22.65 12.79
CA ARG A 51 13.14 -21.33 12.14
C ARG A 51 11.79 -20.66 12.45
N ILE A 52 10.71 -21.44 12.48
CA ILE A 52 9.37 -20.99 12.92
C ILE A 52 9.41 -20.49 14.36
N GLU A 53 10.02 -21.25 15.28
CA GLU A 53 10.14 -20.86 16.70
C GLU A 53 11.00 -19.62 16.93
N HIS A 54 11.79 -19.20 15.93
CA HIS A 54 12.56 -17.95 15.95
C HIS A 54 11.89 -16.83 15.13
N GLY A 55 10.68 -17.05 14.60
CA GLY A 55 9.95 -16.04 13.84
C GLY A 55 10.56 -15.74 12.47
N GLU A 56 11.21 -16.70 11.82
CA GLU A 56 11.84 -16.42 10.54
C GLU A 56 10.80 -16.14 9.42
N PRO A 57 10.89 -14.98 8.73
CA PRO A 57 9.88 -14.55 7.76
C PRO A 57 9.88 -15.33 6.44
N SER A 58 11.00 -15.98 6.11
CA SER A 58 11.14 -16.73 4.86
C SER A 58 10.47 -18.11 4.90
N VAL A 59 9.99 -18.54 6.06
CA VAL A 59 9.21 -19.78 6.20
C VAL A 59 7.78 -19.52 5.73
N THR A 60 7.22 -20.45 4.94
CA THR A 60 5.90 -20.28 4.34
C THR A 60 4.80 -20.23 5.39
N MET A 61 3.75 -19.44 5.14
CA MET A 61 2.57 -19.37 6.01
C MET A 61 1.93 -20.75 6.24
N GLY A 62 1.91 -21.61 5.22
CA GLY A 62 1.43 -22.99 5.35
C GLY A 62 2.21 -23.81 6.39
N ALA A 63 3.53 -23.63 6.49
CA ALA A 63 4.34 -24.29 7.50
C ALA A 63 4.03 -23.77 8.91
N TYR A 64 3.85 -22.45 9.09
CA TYR A 64 3.38 -21.89 10.36
C TYR A 64 2.02 -22.47 10.77
N LEU A 65 1.07 -22.56 9.84
CA LEU A 65 -0.27 -23.12 10.10
C LEU A 65 -0.20 -24.61 10.48
N ASN A 66 0.65 -25.42 9.83
CA ASN A 66 0.84 -26.82 10.21
C ASN A 66 1.41 -26.95 11.62
N ALA A 67 2.38 -26.11 12.00
CA ALA A 67 2.95 -26.11 13.35
C ALA A 67 1.91 -25.71 14.41
N LEU A 68 1.10 -24.67 14.13
CA LEU A 68 -0.02 -24.27 14.98
C LEU A 68 -0.99 -25.44 15.19
N ARG A 69 -1.42 -26.09 14.11
CA ARG A 69 -2.35 -27.24 14.17
C ARG A 69 -1.76 -28.40 14.97
N ALA A 70 -0.48 -28.73 14.79
CA ALA A 70 0.21 -29.77 15.56
C ALA A 70 0.29 -29.46 17.07
N LEU A 71 0.29 -28.17 17.44
CA LEU A 71 0.29 -27.70 18.84
C LEU A 71 -1.12 -27.45 19.42
N GLY A 72 -2.17 -27.76 18.66
CA GLY A 72 -3.56 -27.52 19.05
C GLY A 72 -3.94 -26.04 19.08
N LEU A 73 -3.26 -25.21 18.29
CA LEU A 73 -3.52 -23.78 18.14
C LEU A 73 -4.22 -23.48 16.80
N ARG A 74 -4.83 -22.29 16.71
CA ARG A 74 -5.41 -21.75 15.47
C ARG A 74 -4.99 -20.29 15.28
N LEU A 75 -4.80 -19.87 14.03
CA LEU A 75 -4.61 -18.47 13.67
C LEU A 75 -5.98 -17.76 13.70
N GLN A 76 -6.01 -16.54 14.23
CA GLN A 76 -7.15 -15.64 14.14
C GLN A 76 -6.69 -14.31 13.59
N VAL A 77 -7.57 -13.65 12.83
CA VAL A 77 -7.41 -12.27 12.40
C VAL A 77 -8.35 -11.44 13.25
N ALA A 78 -7.83 -10.36 13.83
CA ALA A 78 -8.59 -9.38 14.60
C ALA A 78 -8.41 -8.02 13.94
N ASP A 79 -9.41 -7.15 14.09
CA ASP A 79 -9.28 -5.76 13.68
C ASP A 79 -8.22 -5.07 14.56
N ASP A 80 -7.34 -4.30 13.91
CA ASP A 80 -6.47 -3.35 14.59
C ASP A 80 -7.18 -1.97 14.66
N ALA A 81 -6.45 -0.90 14.98
CA ALA A 81 -6.91 0.45 14.70
C ALA A 81 -7.42 0.57 13.24
N PRO A 82 -8.43 1.40 12.97
CA PRO A 82 -8.90 1.64 11.60
C PRO A 82 -7.67 1.93 10.73
N PRO A 83 -7.49 1.20 9.61
CA PRO A 83 -6.34 1.46 8.76
C PRO A 83 -6.34 2.96 8.47
N ALA A 84 -5.18 3.61 8.65
CA ALA A 84 -5.00 4.94 8.11
C ALA A 84 -5.51 4.88 6.67
N PRO A 85 -6.36 5.83 6.22
CA PRO A 85 -6.98 5.77 4.90
C PRO A 85 -5.89 5.35 3.95
N LEU A 86 -6.01 4.15 3.36
CA LEU A 86 -5.06 3.68 2.37
C LEU A 86 -5.03 4.85 1.42
N ALA A 87 -3.91 5.57 1.40
CA ALA A 87 -3.78 6.71 0.52
C ALA A 87 -3.73 6.07 -0.87
N ALA A 88 -4.92 5.73 -1.40
CA ALA A 88 -5.20 5.81 -2.81
C ALA A 88 -4.62 7.16 -3.14
N SER A 89 -3.43 7.14 -3.77
CA SER A 89 -2.71 8.30 -4.29
C SER A 89 -3.74 9.40 -4.49
N ALA A 90 -3.85 10.33 -3.52
CA ALA A 90 -5.05 11.14 -3.41
C ALA A 90 -5.16 11.89 -4.71
N VAL A 91 -6.08 11.43 -5.57
CA VAL A 91 -6.24 11.99 -6.91
C VAL A 91 -6.67 13.42 -6.63
N GLU A 92 -5.73 14.35 -6.81
CA GLU A 92 -5.98 15.76 -6.57
C GLU A 92 -7.15 16.12 -7.47
N THR A 93 -8.24 16.56 -6.87
CA THR A 93 -9.48 16.90 -7.56
C THR A 93 -9.73 18.38 -7.38
N LEU A 94 -10.21 19.02 -8.43
CA LEU A 94 -10.41 20.45 -8.49
C LEU A 94 -11.72 20.76 -9.21
N ARG A 95 -12.40 21.81 -8.74
CA ARG A 95 -13.68 22.21 -9.31
C ARG A 95 -13.44 23.13 -10.49
N VAL A 96 -14.02 22.79 -11.64
CA VAL A 96 -13.83 23.54 -12.90
C VAL A 96 -14.24 25.01 -12.77
N ALA A 97 -15.28 25.29 -11.98
CA ALA A 97 -15.81 26.65 -11.80
C ALA A 97 -14.90 27.59 -10.98
N ASP A 98 -13.90 27.08 -10.28
CA ASP A 98 -12.99 27.90 -9.47
C ASP A 98 -11.90 28.58 -10.31
N TYR A 99 -11.77 28.17 -11.58
CA TYR A 99 -10.71 28.57 -12.50
C TYR A 99 -11.33 29.10 -13.81
N PRO A 100 -11.34 30.42 -14.04
CA PRO A 100 -12.06 31.01 -15.18
C PRO A 100 -11.65 30.48 -16.55
N GLN A 101 -10.35 30.31 -16.82
CA GLN A 101 -9.91 29.76 -18.11
C GLN A 101 -10.23 28.27 -18.21
N LEU A 102 -10.05 27.49 -17.13
CA LEU A 102 -10.47 26.09 -17.11
C LEU A 102 -11.97 25.93 -17.38
N GLN A 103 -12.79 26.79 -16.81
CA GLN A 103 -14.23 26.80 -17.04
C GLN A 103 -14.59 27.11 -18.50
N LEU A 104 -13.87 28.02 -19.15
CA LEU A 104 -14.05 28.30 -20.58
C LEU A 104 -13.63 27.09 -21.44
N LEU A 105 -12.54 26.42 -21.09
CA LEU A 105 -12.08 25.21 -21.78
C LEU A 105 -13.01 24.02 -21.60
N ALA A 106 -13.64 23.92 -20.43
CA ALA A 106 -14.55 22.85 -20.04
C ALA A 106 -15.98 23.36 -19.86
N TRP A 107 -16.46 24.20 -20.79
CA TRP A 107 -17.77 24.87 -20.70
C TRP A 107 -18.95 23.89 -20.60
N HIS A 108 -18.84 22.70 -21.19
CA HIS A 108 -19.83 21.62 -21.05
C HIS A 108 -19.88 20.97 -19.66
N ARG A 109 -18.83 21.13 -18.86
CA ARG A 109 -18.63 20.53 -17.54
C ARG A 109 -18.56 21.59 -16.44
N ALA A 110 -19.17 22.75 -16.68
CA ALA A 110 -19.16 23.87 -15.74
C ALA A 110 -19.72 23.43 -14.37
N GLY A 111 -18.91 23.54 -13.32
CA GLY A 111 -19.29 23.18 -11.95
C GLY A 111 -18.96 21.75 -11.52
N GLU A 112 -18.50 20.88 -12.43
CA GLU A 112 -18.02 19.54 -12.12
C GLU A 112 -16.64 19.57 -11.43
N VAL A 113 -16.35 18.47 -10.74
CA VAL A 113 -15.03 18.18 -10.19
C VAL A 113 -14.28 17.31 -11.18
N VAL A 114 -13.08 17.73 -11.56
CA VAL A 114 -12.16 16.99 -12.44
C VAL A 114 -10.88 16.65 -11.69
N THR A 115 -10.19 15.63 -12.14
CA THR A 115 -8.86 15.29 -11.61
C THR A 115 -7.80 16.30 -12.09
N ALA A 116 -6.72 16.42 -11.33
CA ALA A 116 -5.55 17.24 -11.68
C ALA A 116 -4.96 16.88 -13.06
N GLU A 117 -4.97 15.60 -13.41
CA GLU A 117 -4.50 15.11 -14.71
C GLU A 117 -5.46 15.49 -15.85
N GLU A 118 -6.77 15.34 -15.64
CA GLU A 118 -7.79 15.79 -16.61
C GLU A 118 -7.74 17.31 -16.83
N ALA A 119 -7.55 18.08 -15.76
CA ALA A 119 -7.41 19.52 -15.83
C ALA A 119 -6.16 19.92 -16.64
N LEU A 120 -5.03 19.25 -16.40
CA LEU A 120 -3.81 19.47 -17.17
C LEU A 120 -4.02 19.14 -18.65
N ALA A 121 -4.64 17.99 -18.96
CA ALA A 121 -4.94 17.58 -20.34
C ALA A 121 -5.87 18.58 -21.07
N LEU A 122 -6.81 19.19 -20.34
CA LEU A 122 -7.65 20.27 -20.89
C LEU A 122 -6.83 21.51 -21.25
N TYR A 123 -5.91 21.93 -20.38
CA TYR A 123 -5.00 23.04 -20.67
C TYR A 123 -4.05 22.72 -21.83
N GLU A 124 -3.44 21.54 -21.87
CA GLU A 124 -2.51 21.12 -22.94
C GLU A 124 -3.21 21.10 -24.30
N ARG A 125 -4.38 20.46 -24.40
CA ARG A 125 -5.12 20.32 -25.66
C ARG A 125 -5.61 21.66 -26.21
N ASN A 126 -5.94 22.59 -25.31
CA ASN A 126 -6.61 23.84 -25.68
C ASN A 126 -5.77 25.09 -25.40
N TRP A 127 -4.45 24.95 -25.21
CA TRP A 127 -3.56 26.04 -24.80
C TRP A 127 -3.67 27.29 -25.69
N ARG A 128 -3.85 27.10 -27.00
CA ARG A 128 -4.04 28.20 -27.97
C ARG A 128 -5.29 29.06 -27.74
N HIS A 129 -6.27 28.55 -26.99
CA HIS A 129 -7.51 29.25 -26.64
C HIS A 129 -7.49 29.81 -25.21
N VAL A 130 -6.40 29.58 -24.46
CA VAL A 130 -6.23 30.16 -23.13
C VAL A 130 -5.81 31.61 -23.28
N ASP A 131 -6.64 32.52 -22.74
CA ASP A 131 -6.29 33.93 -22.67
C ASP A 131 -5.33 34.16 -21.50
N ARG A 132 -4.04 34.32 -21.83
CA ARG A 132 -2.96 34.54 -20.86
C ARG A 132 -3.13 35.84 -20.07
N ALA A 133 -3.80 36.85 -20.64
CA ALA A 133 -4.04 38.12 -19.95
C ALA A 133 -5.15 38.01 -18.90
N ALA A 134 -6.07 37.06 -19.07
CA ALA A 134 -7.20 36.82 -18.17
C ALA A 134 -6.92 35.73 -17.11
N LEU A 135 -5.73 35.13 -17.10
CA LEU A 135 -5.34 34.13 -16.09
C LEU A 135 -5.19 34.76 -14.71
N THR A 136 -5.99 34.29 -13.75
CA THR A 136 -5.87 34.71 -12.36
C THR A 136 -4.57 34.20 -11.74
N PRO A 137 -4.02 34.86 -10.70
CA PRO A 137 -2.82 34.37 -10.01
C PRO A 137 -2.95 32.92 -9.53
N ALA A 138 -4.09 32.58 -8.93
CA ALA A 138 -4.38 31.22 -8.44
C ALA A 138 -4.43 30.18 -9.58
N GLU A 139 -4.92 30.55 -10.75
CA GLU A 139 -4.99 29.69 -11.93
C GLU A 139 -3.60 29.48 -12.56
N ARG A 140 -2.75 30.51 -12.58
CA ARG A 140 -1.35 30.39 -13.03
C ARG A 140 -0.57 29.45 -12.13
N ASP A 141 -0.73 29.59 -10.82
CA ASP A 141 -0.09 28.72 -9.84
C ASP A 141 -0.59 27.28 -9.93
N LEU A 142 -1.88 27.07 -10.23
CA LEU A 142 -2.42 25.75 -10.53
C LEU A 142 -1.73 25.15 -11.75
N ILE A 143 -1.71 25.83 -12.89
CA ILE A 143 -1.12 25.32 -14.14
C ILE A 143 0.36 24.96 -13.93
N HIS A 144 1.14 25.80 -13.25
CA HIS A 144 2.54 25.52 -12.94
C HIS A 144 2.70 24.26 -12.08
N ARG A 145 1.88 24.12 -11.04
CA ARG A 145 1.90 22.95 -10.15
C ARG A 145 1.51 21.67 -10.88
N LEU A 146 0.45 21.72 -11.69
CA LEU A 146 -0.02 20.59 -12.49
C LEU A 146 1.05 20.17 -13.50
N ALA A 147 1.67 21.12 -14.20
CA ALA A 147 2.75 20.84 -15.15
C ALA A 147 3.98 20.22 -14.47
N GLN A 148 4.34 20.63 -13.24
CA GLN A 148 5.46 20.04 -12.50
C GLN A 148 5.17 18.61 -12.01
N ARG A 149 3.92 18.33 -11.64
CA ARG A 149 3.53 17.06 -11.00
C ARG A 149 3.07 16.00 -12.01
N HIS A 150 2.45 16.41 -13.10
CA HIS A 150 1.82 15.54 -14.10
C HIS A 150 2.26 15.82 -15.53
N GLY A 151 3.03 16.89 -15.79
CA GLY A 151 3.42 17.27 -17.14
C GLY A 151 4.42 16.32 -17.76
N GLN A 152 4.11 15.88 -18.99
CA GLN A 152 5.03 15.09 -19.84
C GLN A 152 5.92 15.99 -20.73
N GLY A 153 6.03 17.29 -20.41
CA GLY A 153 6.90 18.25 -21.10
C GLY A 153 6.24 19.09 -22.21
N ALA A 154 4.91 19.12 -22.32
CA ALA A 154 4.20 19.82 -23.40
C ALA A 154 3.83 21.29 -23.12
N LEU A 155 3.89 21.74 -21.86
CA LEU A 155 3.36 23.06 -21.44
C LEU A 155 4.38 24.21 -21.35
N LEU A 156 5.60 24.02 -21.84
CA LEU A 156 6.63 25.08 -21.85
C LEU A 156 7.11 25.35 -23.28
N VAL A 157 6.24 25.99 -24.08
CA VAL A 157 6.64 26.85 -25.20
C VAL A 157 5.86 28.18 -25.14
#